data_AF-A0A7C1FXZ4-F1
#
_entry.id   AF-A0A7C1FXZ4-F1
#
_cell.length_a   1.000
_cell.length_b   1.000
_cell.length_c   1.000
_cell.angle_alpha   90.00
_cell.angle_beta   90.00
_cell.angle_gamma   90.00
#
_symmetry.space_group_name_H-M   'P 1'
#
loop_
_entity.id
_entity.type
_entity.pdbx_description
1 polymer ?
#
loop_
_entity_poly.entity_id
_entity_poly.type
_entity_poly.pdbx_seq_one_letter_code
_entity_poly.pdbx_strand_id
1 'polypeptide(L)'
;MSKTGPVGKQKANYVEKAAMCIDLAVVPVAGRGTRLLPLTKSQPKEMLPVGRKPVVQYVVEELARCGIGRVLFITGPGKTAIENHFDIDAELIALLRETGKEELLAELAFEREDVQYLYTRQRRQLGLGHAVLCAEP
;
A
#
# COMPACT_ATOMS: atom_id res chain seq x y z
N MET A 1 29.88 42.59 -33.66
CA MET A 1 28.41 42.41 -33.84
C MET A 1 28.27 41.15 -34.69
N SER A 2 27.61 40.06 -34.36
CA SER A 2 26.42 39.81 -33.55
C SER A 2 26.49 38.41 -32.92
N LYS A 3 25.78 38.25 -31.80
CA LYS A 3 25.50 37.00 -31.09
C LYS A 3 24.78 36.00 -32.00
N THR A 4 24.93 34.70 -31.74
CA THR A 4 23.86 33.72 -31.40
C THR A 4 24.42 32.30 -31.46
N GLY A 5 24.52 31.62 -30.32
CA GLY A 5 24.82 30.19 -30.26
C GLY A 5 23.55 29.35 -30.48
N PRO A 6 23.66 28.09 -30.94
CA PRO A 6 22.50 27.21 -31.02
C PRO A 6 22.25 26.57 -29.65
N VAL A 7 21.38 27.23 -28.87
CA VAL A 7 20.59 26.63 -27.79
C VAL A 7 19.57 25.71 -28.46
N GLY A 8 19.87 24.41 -28.59
CA GLY A 8 18.95 23.54 -29.35
C GLY A 8 19.10 22.04 -29.21
N LYS A 9 20.08 21.52 -28.46
CA LYS A 9 20.30 20.06 -28.33
C LYS A 9 19.97 19.46 -26.96
N GLN A 10 19.37 20.22 -26.05
CA GLN A 10 19.07 19.75 -24.68
C GLN A 10 17.59 19.40 -24.45
N LYS A 11 16.68 19.73 -25.38
CA LYS A 11 15.24 19.45 -25.23
C LYS A 11 14.79 18.08 -25.76
N ALA A 12 15.59 17.44 -26.61
CA ALA A 12 15.27 16.12 -27.16
C ALA A 12 15.36 15.00 -26.09
N ASN A 13 16.21 15.16 -25.07
CA ASN A 13 16.42 14.15 -24.02
C ASN A 13 15.37 14.17 -22.89
N TYR A 14 14.53 15.20 -22.79
CA TYR A 14 13.42 15.22 -21.83
C TYR A 14 12.15 14.60 -22.41
N VAL A 15 12.05 14.56 -23.75
CA VAL A 15 10.91 14.01 -24.50
C VAL A 15 11.09 12.51 -24.81
N GLU A 16 12.28 11.96 -24.59
CA GLU A 16 12.49 10.59 -24.08
C GLU A 16 12.05 10.49 -22.60
N LYS A 17 10.84 11.00 -22.33
CA LYS A 17 9.81 10.38 -21.50
C LYS A 17 10.41 9.32 -20.58
N ALA A 18 10.56 9.57 -19.28
CA ALA A 18 9.46 9.23 -18.39
C ALA A 18 8.57 8.15 -19.02
N ALA A 19 9.08 6.93 -19.20
CA ALA A 19 8.24 5.77 -19.03
C ALA A 19 7.56 6.08 -17.70
N MET A 20 6.27 6.39 -17.74
CA MET A 20 5.51 6.73 -16.54
C MET A 20 5.71 5.55 -15.62
N CYS A 21 6.71 5.65 -14.73
CA CYS A 21 7.03 4.62 -13.78
C CYS A 21 5.82 4.67 -12.88
N ILE A 22 4.92 3.72 -13.07
CA ILE A 22 3.74 3.58 -12.24
C ILE A 22 4.32 3.26 -10.86
N ASP A 23 4.37 4.26 -9.99
CA ASP A 23 5.01 4.19 -8.67
C ASP A 23 3.98 4.01 -7.55
N LEU A 24 2.75 4.46 -7.80
CA LEU A 24 1.63 4.48 -6.86
C LEU A 24 0.51 3.53 -7.28
N ALA A 25 0.16 2.59 -6.40
CA ALA A 25 -1.05 1.78 -6.51
C ALA A 25 -2.12 2.25 -5.52
N VAL A 26 -3.37 2.33 -5.98
CA VAL A 26 -4.53 2.63 -5.14
C VAL A 26 -5.25 1.34 -4.81
N VAL A 27 -5.44 1.05 -3.52
CA VAL A 27 -6.06 -0.18 -3.03
C VAL A 27 -7.31 0.15 -2.21
N PRO A 28 -8.51 0.06 -2.81
CA PRO A 28 -9.76 0.31 -2.10
C PRO A 28 -10.11 -0.80 -1.10
N VAL A 29 -10.07 -0.47 0.20
CA VAL A 29 -10.33 -1.41 1.31
C VAL A 29 -11.47 -0.96 2.24
N ALA A 30 -12.26 0.04 1.83
CA ALA A 30 -13.35 0.63 2.62
C ALA A 30 -14.64 -0.21 2.70
N GLY A 31 -14.69 -1.37 2.04
CA GLY A 31 -15.88 -2.21 1.95
C GLY A 31 -16.25 -2.90 3.26
N ARG A 32 -17.55 -3.01 3.56
CA ARG A 32 -18.07 -3.64 4.79
C ARG A 32 -17.98 -5.17 4.83
N GLY A 33 -17.74 -5.83 3.70
CA GLY A 33 -17.59 -7.29 3.65
C GLY A 33 -18.89 -8.08 3.88
N THR A 34 -20.07 -7.48 3.74
CA THR A 34 -21.37 -8.08 4.12
C THR A 34 -21.67 -9.47 3.54
N ARG A 35 -21.11 -9.80 2.37
CA ARG A 35 -21.20 -11.13 1.75
C ARG A 35 -20.48 -12.25 2.51
N LEU A 36 -19.62 -11.88 3.45
CA LEU A 36 -18.79 -12.76 4.28
C LEU A 36 -19.17 -12.62 5.76
N LEU A 37 -20.40 -12.21 6.07
CA LEU A 37 -20.89 -12.26 7.45
C LEU A 37 -21.11 -13.73 7.86
N PRO A 38 -20.86 -14.11 9.14
CA PRO A 38 -20.50 -13.23 10.26
C PRO A 38 -19.00 -12.90 10.37
N LEU A 39 -18.13 -13.51 9.56
CA LEU A 39 -16.66 -13.37 9.65
C LEU A 39 -16.20 -11.91 9.63
N THR A 40 -16.86 -11.08 8.80
CA THR A 40 -16.48 -9.68 8.60
C THR A 40 -17.13 -8.69 9.56
N LYS A 41 -17.82 -9.17 10.60
CA LYS A 41 -18.46 -8.30 11.59
C LYS A 41 -17.43 -7.46 12.38
N SER A 42 -16.31 -8.07 12.74
CA SER A 42 -15.23 -7.45 13.54
C SER A 42 -13.88 -7.39 12.82
N GLN A 43 -13.66 -8.26 11.83
CA GLN A 43 -12.42 -8.31 11.06
C GLN A 43 -12.65 -7.80 9.63
N PRO A 44 -11.82 -6.89 9.09
CA PRO A 44 -11.89 -6.52 7.68
C PRO A 44 -11.78 -7.75 6.78
N LYS A 45 -12.55 -7.80 5.68
CA LYS A 45 -12.45 -8.91 4.71
C LYS A 45 -11.02 -9.07 4.15
N GLU A 46 -10.28 -7.96 4.07
CA GLU A 46 -8.90 -7.87 3.61
C GLU A 46 -7.90 -8.51 4.58
N MET A 47 -8.28 -8.60 5.86
CA MET A 47 -7.51 -9.23 6.93
C MET A 47 -7.86 -10.70 7.15
N LEU A 48 -8.82 -11.26 6.39
CA LEU A 48 -9.11 -12.69 6.48
C LEU A 48 -7.90 -13.49 6.01
N PRO A 49 -7.54 -14.58 6.71
CA PRO A 49 -6.34 -15.35 6.40
C PRO A 49 -6.52 -16.18 5.13
N VAL A 50 -5.49 -16.21 4.30
CA VAL A 50 -5.29 -17.21 3.24
C VAL A 50 -3.95 -17.88 3.55
N GLY A 51 -3.99 -19.15 3.95
CA GLY A 51 -2.82 -19.79 4.52
C GLY A 51 -2.39 -19.11 5.83
N ARG A 52 -1.15 -18.60 5.87
CA ARG A 52 -0.55 -17.98 7.07
C ARG A 52 -0.58 -16.45 7.10
N LYS A 53 -1.09 -15.79 6.06
CA LYS A 53 -1.10 -14.33 5.95
C LYS A 53 -2.44 -13.77 5.47
N PRO A 54 -2.79 -12.52 5.82
CA PRO A 54 -4.02 -11.89 5.37
C PRO A 54 -4.01 -11.65 3.85
N VAL A 55 -5.21 -11.62 3.25
CA VAL A 55 -5.38 -11.36 1.81
C VAL A 55 -4.65 -10.09 1.35
N VAL A 56 -4.71 -9.02 2.14
CA VAL A 56 -4.09 -7.72 1.77
C VAL A 56 -2.57 -7.79 1.64
N GLN A 57 -1.90 -8.64 2.43
CA GLN A 57 -0.45 -8.80 2.34
C GLN A 57 -0.04 -9.42 1.00
N TYR A 58 -0.81 -10.37 0.47
CA TYR A 58 -0.56 -10.90 -0.87
C TYR A 58 -0.63 -9.83 -1.95
N VAL A 59 -1.61 -8.92 -1.85
CA VAL A 59 -1.75 -7.80 -2.80
C VAL A 59 -0.55 -6.88 -2.74
N VAL A 60 -0.10 -6.50 -1.54
CA VAL A 60 1.08 -5.64 -1.36
C VAL A 60 2.35 -6.30 -1.87
N GLU A 61 2.59 -7.57 -1.54
CA GLU A 61 3.75 -8.30 -2.04
C GLU A 61 3.75 -8.43 -3.58
N GLU A 62 2.59 -8.60 -4.21
CA GLU A 62 2.46 -8.63 -5.67
C GLU A 62 2.80 -7.27 -6.27
N LEU A 63 2.28 -6.18 -5.70
CA LEU A 63 2.61 -4.81 -6.13
C LEU A 63 4.11 -4.52 -6.00
N ALA A 64 4.72 -4.89 -4.87
CA ALA A 64 6.16 -4.73 -4.64
C ALA A 64 6.99 -5.52 -5.68
N ARG A 65 6.60 -6.77 -5.99
CA ARG A 65 7.24 -7.56 -7.06
C ARG A 65 7.10 -6.93 -8.45
N CYS A 66 6.07 -6.13 -8.68
CA CYS A 66 5.88 -5.36 -9.90
C CYS A 66 6.65 -4.03 -9.92
N GLY A 67 7.39 -3.70 -8.85
CA GLY A 67 8.16 -2.45 -8.75
C GLY A 67 7.34 -1.25 -8.28
N ILE A 68 6.15 -1.45 -7.71
CA ILE A 68 5.36 -0.38 -7.10
C ILE A 68 5.94 -0.06 -5.72
N GLY A 69 6.50 1.14 -5.56
CA GLY A 69 7.09 1.59 -4.30
C GLY A 69 6.11 2.27 -3.35
N ARG A 70 4.90 2.64 -3.80
CA ARG A 70 3.92 3.37 -3.00
C ARG A 70 2.54 2.71 -3.09
N VAL A 71 1.94 2.45 -1.93
CA VAL A 71 0.60 1.85 -1.84
C VAL A 71 -0.31 2.79 -1.06
N LEU A 72 -1.36 3.31 -1.70
CA LEU A 72 -2.39 4.12 -1.08
C LEU A 72 -3.62 3.27 -0.78
N PHE A 73 -3.87 3.00 0.49
CA PHE A 73 -5.08 2.37 0.96
C PHE A 73 -6.21 3.38 1.10
N ILE A 74 -7.34 3.12 0.42
CA ILE A 74 -8.58 3.87 0.63
C ILE A 74 -9.40 3.13 1.69
N THR A 75 -9.34 3.60 2.93
CA THR A 75 -9.94 2.94 4.09
C THR A 75 -11.34 3.49 4.40
N GLY A 76 -12.06 2.78 5.26
CA GLY A 76 -13.36 3.19 5.82
C GLY A 76 -13.41 2.94 7.32
N PRO A 77 -14.57 3.10 7.96
CA PRO A 77 -14.73 2.76 9.37
C PRO A 77 -14.40 1.29 9.66
N GLY A 78 -13.67 1.02 10.75
CA GLY A 78 -13.31 -0.34 11.17
C GLY A 78 -12.16 -0.98 10.38
N LYS A 79 -11.27 -0.18 9.78
CA LYS A 79 -10.14 -0.66 8.96
C LYS A 79 -8.75 -0.44 9.55
N THR A 80 -8.67 -0.02 10.82
CA THR A 80 -7.39 0.18 11.54
C THR A 80 -6.52 -1.07 11.59
N ALA A 81 -7.12 -2.27 11.57
CA ALA A 81 -6.34 -3.51 11.52
C ALA A 81 -5.49 -3.68 10.24
N ILE A 82 -5.84 -2.99 9.15
CA ILE A 82 -5.01 -2.98 7.93
C ILE A 82 -3.82 -2.05 8.12
N GLU A 83 -4.04 -0.85 8.70
CA GLU A 83 -2.99 0.12 9.04
C GLU A 83 -1.95 -0.54 9.97
N ASN A 84 -2.41 -1.10 11.09
CA ASN A 84 -1.54 -1.76 12.07
C ASN A 84 -0.78 -2.97 11.53
N HIS A 85 -1.29 -3.66 10.49
CA HIS A 85 -0.62 -4.86 9.94
C HIS A 85 0.65 -4.48 9.18
N PHE A 86 0.67 -3.32 8.52
CA PHE A 86 1.82 -2.87 7.73
C PHE A 86 2.71 -1.87 8.48
N ASP A 87 2.29 -1.40 9.65
CA ASP A 87 3.12 -0.60 10.55
C ASP A 87 4.10 -1.48 11.32
N ILE A 88 5.22 -0.88 11.74
CA ILE A 88 6.24 -1.56 12.55
C ILE A 88 5.76 -1.64 14.01
N ASP A 89 5.65 -2.85 14.55
CA ASP A 89 5.36 -3.08 15.97
C ASP A 89 6.65 -3.29 16.77
N ALA A 90 7.23 -2.18 17.26
CA ALA A 90 8.47 -2.22 18.03
C ALA A 90 8.35 -3.00 19.35
N GLU A 91 7.17 -3.01 19.97
CA GLU A 91 6.91 -3.72 21.24
C GLU A 91 6.88 -5.22 21.00
N LEU A 92 6.18 -5.68 19.96
CA LEU A 92 6.16 -7.09 19.56
C LEU A 92 7.57 -7.56 19.16
N ILE A 93 8.32 -6.75 18.41
CA ILE A 93 9.69 -7.08 18.02
C ILE A 93 10.58 -7.27 19.26
N ALA A 94 10.50 -6.36 20.23
CA ALA A 94 11.28 -6.45 21.47
C ALA A 94 10.91 -7.72 22.27
N LEU A 95 9.61 -8.00 22.40
CA LEU A 95 9.10 -9.18 23.10
C LEU A 95 9.58 -10.49 22.47
N LEU A 96 9.54 -10.59 21.14
CA LEU A 96 9.98 -11.81 20.42
C LEU A 96 11.48 -12.04 20.57
N ARG A 97 12.29 -10.98 20.56
CA ARG A 97 13.74 -11.06 20.83
C ARG A 97 14.04 -11.50 22.25
N GLU A 98 13.37 -10.89 23.23
CA GLU A 98 13.53 -11.23 24.66
C GLU A 98 13.16 -12.69 24.93
N THR A 99 12.11 -13.18 24.26
CA THR A 99 11.66 -14.57 24.40
C THR A 99 12.36 -15.57 23.47
N GLY A 100 13.36 -15.13 22.70
CA GLY A 100 14.18 -15.98 21.84
C GLY A 100 13.47 -16.57 20.61
N LYS A 101 12.37 -15.97 20.15
CA LYS A 101 11.53 -16.44 19.04
C LYS A 101 11.90 -15.79 17.70
N GLU A 102 13.16 -15.90 17.31
CA GLU A 102 13.71 -15.27 16.10
C GLU A 102 13.03 -15.77 14.81
N GLU A 103 12.54 -17.01 14.79
CA GLU A 103 11.79 -17.56 13.66
C GLU A 103 10.47 -16.82 13.40
N LEU A 104 9.82 -16.29 14.45
CA LEU A 104 8.60 -15.48 14.30
C LEU A 104 8.93 -14.06 13.82
N LEU A 105 10.11 -13.53 14.15
CA LEU A 105 10.57 -12.24 13.64
C LEU A 105 10.83 -12.26 12.13
N ALA A 106 11.20 -13.42 11.57
CA ALA A 106 11.35 -13.61 10.14
C ALA A 106 10.00 -13.48 9.40
N GLU A 107 8.89 -13.89 10.02
CA GLU A 107 7.54 -13.77 9.45
C GLU A 107 7.07 -12.31 9.38
N LEU A 108 7.68 -11.40 10.17
CA LEU A 108 7.39 -9.95 10.18
C LEU A 108 8.32 -9.15 9.25
N ALA A 109 9.14 -9.80 8.42
CA ALA A 109 10.06 -9.11 7.52
C ALA A 109 9.37 -8.12 6.56
N PHE A 110 8.11 -8.40 6.20
CA PHE A 110 7.33 -7.58 5.26
C PHE A 110 7.06 -6.14 5.76
N GLU A 111 7.09 -5.89 7.08
CA GLU A 111 6.94 -4.55 7.68
C GLU A 111 8.12 -3.63 7.33
N ARG A 112 9.24 -4.20 6.88
CA ARG A 112 10.51 -3.50 6.62
C ARG A 112 10.89 -3.47 5.13
N GLU A 113 9.97 -3.88 4.25
CA GLU A 113 10.14 -3.75 2.81
C GLU A 113 10.16 -2.27 2.39
N ASP A 114 10.83 -1.95 1.28
CA ASP A 114 10.92 -0.59 0.73
C ASP A 114 9.64 -0.19 -0.01
N VAL A 115 8.51 -0.24 0.71
CA VAL A 115 7.19 0.15 0.25
C VAL A 115 6.64 1.23 1.18
N GLN A 116 6.31 2.39 0.61
CA GLN A 116 5.66 3.46 1.35
C GLN A 116 4.14 3.25 1.39
N TYR A 117 3.60 3.07 2.59
CA TYR A 117 2.17 2.98 2.82
C TYR A 117 1.56 4.37 3.06
N LEU A 118 0.47 4.65 2.36
CA LEU A 118 -0.32 5.88 2.45
C LEU A 118 -1.77 5.51 2.75
N TYR A 119 -2.47 6.37 3.48
CA TYR A 119 -3.86 6.11 3.88
C TYR A 119 -4.73 7.34 3.68
N THR A 120 -5.91 7.14 3.10
CA THR A 120 -6.98 8.14 3.05
C THR A 120 -8.33 7.47 3.34
N ARG A 121 -9.37 8.25 3.60
CA ARG A 121 -10.69 7.72 4.02
C ARG A 121 -11.78 7.96 2.98
N GLN A 122 -12.42 6.89 2.53
CA GLN A 122 -13.71 6.95 1.86
C GLN A 122 -14.83 7.18 2.88
N ARG A 123 -15.21 8.44 3.09
CA ARG A 123 -16.23 8.84 4.10
C ARG A 123 -17.65 8.32 3.80
N ARG A 124 -17.95 8.07 2.53
CA ARG A 124 -19.28 7.58 2.06
C ARG A 124 -19.10 6.39 1.12
N GLN A 125 -19.83 5.30 1.35
CA GLN A 125 -19.80 4.11 0.49
C GLN A 125 -20.60 4.31 -0.80
N LEU A 126 -20.08 5.15 -1.69
CA LEU A 126 -20.66 5.46 -3.01
C LEU A 126 -20.09 4.59 -4.14
N GLY A 127 -19.48 3.46 -3.78
CA GLY A 127 -18.91 2.49 -4.73
C GLY A 127 -17.43 2.73 -5.05
N LEU A 128 -16.94 1.94 -6.02
CA LEU A 128 -15.52 1.88 -6.39
C LEU A 128 -15.01 3.18 -7.03
N GLY A 129 -15.78 3.77 -7.95
CA GLY A 129 -15.40 5.03 -8.61
C GLY A 129 -15.16 6.16 -7.60
N HIS A 130 -16.03 6.28 -6.59
CA HIS A 130 -15.82 7.23 -5.50
C HIS A 130 -14.59 6.90 -4.65
N ALA A 131 -14.23 5.62 -4.47
CA ALA A 131 -13.02 5.25 -3.73
C ALA A 131 -11.76 5.68 -4.49
N VAL A 132 -11.73 5.50 -5.81
CA VAL A 132 -10.63 5.97 -6.67
C VAL A 132 -10.56 7.50 -6.65
N LEU A 133 -11.71 8.21 -6.69
CA LEU A 133 -11.76 9.67 -6.56
C LEU A 133 -11.16 10.17 -5.23
N CYS A 134 -11.32 9.42 -4.12
CA CYS A 134 -10.69 9.76 -2.84
C CYS A 134 -9.15 9.68 -2.86
N ALA A 135 -8.54 9.17 -3.94
CA ALA A 135 -7.10 9.10 -4.14
C ALA A 135 -6.52 10.31 -4.89
N GLU A 136 -7.36 11.24 -5.36
CA GLU A 136 -6.88 12.46 -6.02
C GLU A 136 -6.02 13.30 -5.05
N PRO A 137 -4.94 13.95 -5.54
CA PRO A 137 -4.01 14.74 -4.72
C PRO A 137 -4.63 15.94 -3.99
#